data_AF-A0A952VUB1-F1
#
_entry.id   AF-A0A952VUB1-F1
#
_cell.length_a   1.000
_cell.length_b   1.000
_cell.length_c   1.000
_cell.angle_alpha   90.00
_cell.angle_beta   90.00
_cell.angle_gamma   90.00
#
_symmetry.space_group_name_H-M   'P 1'
#
loop_
_entity.id
_entity.type
_entity.pdbx_description
1 polymer ?
#
loop_
_entity_poly.entity_id
_entity_poly.type
_entity_poly.pdbx_seq_one_letter_code
_entity_poly.pdbx_strand_id
1 'polypeptide(L)'
;MWKDKQDGRRSDDADVEGNGSSLEPMRHDPGQQDVSAFVGKGVVFKGTITYNGTVRIDGTLEGEIHTDGILLVGEEAVITAKVTAGTIVCKGKITGDIHARDKMKLRAPAIINGGVTTPMLSIEEGVLFNGTLEMEQVAPHSQRDTTPLHSIGGPSEPAIRRVSA
;
A
#
# COMPACT_ATOMS: atom_id res chain seq x y z
N MET A 1 -71.79 39.29 -1.92
CA MET A 1 -71.75 40.75 -2.20
C MET A 1 -71.37 41.44 -0.89
N TRP A 2 -70.51 42.48 -0.94
CA TRP A 2 -69.62 43.03 0.12
C TRP A 2 -68.36 42.16 0.33
N LYS A 3 -67.15 42.50 -0.12
CA LYS A 3 -66.41 43.76 -0.44
C LYS A 3 -66.01 44.58 0.79
N ASP A 4 -64.78 45.12 0.67
CA ASP A 4 -64.05 46.06 1.52
C ASP A 4 -63.08 45.42 2.55
N LYS A 5 -61.86 45.92 2.82
CA LYS A 5 -61.01 46.98 2.23
C LYS A 5 -59.70 46.99 3.05
N GLN A 6 -58.57 47.13 2.33
CA GLN A 6 -57.25 47.70 2.67
C GLN A 6 -56.78 47.84 4.13
N ASP A 7 -55.55 47.42 4.39
CA ASP A 7 -54.36 48.22 4.80
C ASP A 7 -53.16 47.23 4.84
N GLY A 8 -51.94 47.44 4.35
CA GLY A 8 -51.11 48.63 4.33
C GLY A 8 -50.02 48.51 5.41
N ARG A 9 -48.74 48.41 4.97
CA ARG A 9 -47.45 48.46 5.73
C ARG A 9 -46.84 47.09 6.08
N ARG A 10 -45.76 46.67 5.38
CA ARG A 10 -44.32 47.00 5.59
C ARG A 10 -43.76 46.41 6.88
N SER A 11 -42.92 45.39 6.79
CA SER A 11 -41.47 45.47 7.01
C SER A 11 -40.84 44.07 6.86
N ASP A 12 -39.80 44.02 6.02
CA ASP A 12 -38.57 43.22 6.14
C ASP A 12 -38.61 41.95 6.98
N ASP A 13 -38.46 40.79 6.32
CA ASP A 13 -37.60 39.71 6.80
C ASP A 13 -37.14 38.89 5.58
N ALA A 14 -35.85 39.04 5.29
CA ALA A 14 -35.15 38.30 4.25
C ALA A 14 -34.62 37.00 4.86
N ASP A 15 -35.42 35.95 4.84
CA ASP A 15 -34.92 34.61 5.15
C ASP A 15 -34.30 33.99 3.89
N VAL A 16 -33.02 34.29 3.72
CA VAL A 16 -32.10 33.51 2.89
C VAL A 16 -31.94 32.15 3.55
N GLU A 17 -32.76 31.17 3.18
CA GLU A 17 -32.44 29.77 3.41
C GLU A 17 -31.32 29.37 2.44
N GLY A 18 -30.08 29.66 2.88
CA GLY A 18 -28.90 29.03 2.36
C GLY A 18 -29.06 27.52 2.54
N ASN A 19 -29.36 26.82 1.43
CA ASN A 19 -29.32 25.38 1.40
C ASN A 19 -27.86 24.97 1.63
N GLY A 20 -27.56 24.70 2.90
CA GLY A 20 -26.30 24.13 3.33
C GLY A 20 -26.10 22.84 2.57
N SER A 21 -25.18 22.88 1.62
CA SER A 21 -24.56 21.69 1.06
C SER A 21 -23.95 20.93 2.23
N SER A 22 -24.71 19.97 2.77
CA SER A 22 -24.21 18.88 3.58
C SER A 22 -23.07 18.25 2.81
N LEU A 23 -21.85 18.64 3.18
CA LEU A 23 -20.65 17.91 2.80
C LEU A 23 -20.74 16.57 3.53
N GLU A 24 -21.36 15.59 2.88
CA GLU A 24 -21.23 14.20 3.28
C GLU A 24 -19.74 13.86 3.26
N PRO A 25 -19.14 13.41 4.39
CA PRO A 25 -17.76 12.96 4.35
C PRO A 25 -17.70 11.75 3.41
N MET A 26 -16.94 11.93 2.32
CA MET A 26 -16.68 10.89 1.34
C MET A 26 -16.22 9.62 2.06
N ARG A 27 -16.97 8.53 1.87
CA ARG A 27 -16.61 7.20 2.38
C ARG A 27 -15.30 6.81 1.71
N HIS A 28 -14.21 6.81 2.48
CA HIS A 28 -12.90 6.31 2.04
C HIS A 28 -13.03 4.79 1.85
N ASP A 29 -12.82 4.32 0.63
CA ASP A 29 -12.80 2.90 0.28
C ASP A 29 -11.45 2.31 0.75
N PRO A 30 -11.45 1.30 1.64
CA PRO A 30 -10.22 0.78 2.26
C PRO A 30 -9.28 0.02 1.30
N GLY A 31 -9.52 0.06 -0.02
CA GLY A 31 -8.64 -0.50 -1.05
C GLY A 31 -7.66 0.49 -1.68
N GLN A 32 -7.80 1.80 -1.43
CA GLN A 32 -6.96 2.81 -2.08
C GLN A 32 -5.74 3.13 -1.21
N GLN A 33 -4.62 2.47 -1.49
CA GLN A 33 -3.33 2.96 -1.02
C GLN A 33 -3.08 4.30 -1.72
N ASP A 34 -3.40 5.39 -1.03
CA ASP A 34 -3.18 6.74 -1.52
C ASP A 34 -1.69 6.89 -1.87
N VAL A 35 -1.38 6.90 -3.17
CA VAL A 35 -0.04 7.23 -3.65
C VAL A 35 0.18 8.69 -3.31
N SER A 36 0.86 8.88 -2.19
CA SER A 36 0.95 10.18 -1.55
C SER A 36 2.06 11.07 -2.13
N ALA A 37 2.96 10.51 -2.96
CA ALA A 37 3.92 11.26 -3.76
C ALA A 37 4.13 10.62 -5.15
N PHE A 38 4.14 11.45 -6.20
CA PHE A 38 4.31 11.02 -7.59
C PHE A 38 5.35 11.89 -8.30
N VAL A 39 6.38 11.27 -8.86
CA VAL A 39 7.37 11.91 -9.73
C VAL A 39 7.09 11.48 -11.16
N GLY A 40 6.59 12.42 -11.96
CA GLY A 40 6.18 12.17 -13.34
C GLY A 40 7.36 11.97 -14.31
N LYS A 41 7.01 11.48 -15.49
CA LYS A 41 7.94 11.33 -16.61
C LYS A 41 8.53 12.69 -17.01
N GLY A 42 9.80 12.72 -17.37
CA GLY A 42 10.51 13.95 -17.76
C GLY A 42 10.94 14.85 -16.60
N VAL A 43 10.58 14.52 -15.35
CA VAL A 43 11.13 15.18 -14.17
C VAL A 43 12.53 14.64 -13.90
N VAL A 44 13.48 15.55 -13.71
CA VAL A 44 14.83 15.25 -13.22
C VAL A 44 14.96 15.82 -11.82
N PHE A 45 15.05 14.94 -10.82
CA PHE A 45 15.28 15.33 -9.43
C PHE A 45 16.74 15.07 -9.05
N LYS A 46 17.37 16.05 -8.41
CA LYS A 46 18.74 15.92 -7.89
C LYS A 46 18.77 16.33 -6.41
N GLY A 47 19.14 15.40 -5.53
CA GLY A 47 19.23 15.65 -4.09
C GLY A 47 18.66 14.50 -3.26
N THR A 48 18.16 14.82 -2.06
CA THR A 48 17.63 13.83 -1.12
C THR A 48 16.12 13.94 -1.01
N ILE A 49 15.42 12.81 -1.16
CA ILE A 49 13.98 12.68 -0.88
C ILE A 49 13.83 11.90 0.42
N THR A 50 13.13 12.49 1.39
CA THR A 50 12.70 11.78 2.60
C THR A 50 11.18 11.87 2.68
N TYR A 51 10.53 10.71 2.71
CA TYR A 51 9.08 10.65 2.63
C TYR A 51 8.52 9.49 3.46
N ASN A 52 7.35 9.65 4.07
CA ASN A 52 6.69 8.57 4.80
C ASN A 52 5.41 8.16 4.06
N GLY A 53 5.36 6.91 3.62
CA GLY A 53 4.22 6.34 2.88
C GLY A 53 4.61 5.83 1.50
N THR A 54 3.65 5.82 0.58
CA THR A 54 3.82 5.27 -0.76
C THR A 54 4.24 6.36 -1.74
N VAL A 55 5.35 6.13 -2.44
CA VAL A 55 5.90 7.02 -3.47
C VAL A 55 6.05 6.27 -4.79
N ARG A 56 5.68 6.93 -5.89
CA ARG A 56 5.85 6.42 -7.26
C ARG A 56 6.77 7.32 -8.07
N ILE A 57 7.74 6.73 -8.75
CA ILE A 57 8.73 7.44 -9.57
C ILE A 57 8.70 6.88 -10.98
N ASP A 58 8.36 7.72 -11.97
CA ASP A 58 8.41 7.41 -13.41
C ASP A 58 9.44 8.30 -14.15
N GLY A 59 10.26 9.09 -13.43
CA GLY A 59 11.24 10.03 -13.99
C GLY A 59 12.71 9.68 -13.69
N THR A 60 13.60 10.65 -13.84
CA THR A 60 15.02 10.51 -13.52
C THR A 60 15.30 11.05 -12.12
N LEU A 61 15.98 10.26 -11.29
CA LEU A 61 16.38 10.68 -9.96
C LEU A 61 17.86 10.43 -9.72
N GLU A 62 18.56 11.45 -9.22
CA GLU A 62 19.95 11.36 -8.77
C GLU A 62 20.07 11.80 -7.30
N GLY A 63 20.70 10.99 -6.46
CA GLY A 63 20.98 11.34 -5.06
C GLY A 63 20.56 10.27 -4.05
N GLU A 64 19.64 10.57 -3.15
CA GLU A 64 19.26 9.66 -2.06
C GLU A 64 17.74 9.62 -1.86
N ILE A 65 17.18 8.42 -1.64
CA ILE A 65 15.76 8.21 -1.35
C ILE A 65 15.66 7.49 0.00
N HIS A 66 14.87 8.06 0.91
CA HIS A 66 14.52 7.47 2.19
C HIS A 66 13.00 7.41 2.32
N THR A 67 12.47 6.20 2.42
CA THR A 67 11.06 5.99 2.75
C THR A 67 10.87 4.83 3.70
N ASP A 68 9.91 4.94 4.60
CA ASP A 68 9.53 3.81 5.45
C ASP A 68 8.45 2.93 4.84
N GLY A 69 7.83 3.38 3.75
CA GLY A 69 6.71 2.71 3.09
C GLY A 69 7.11 1.99 1.81
N ILE A 70 6.28 2.19 0.78
CA ILE A 70 6.40 1.48 -0.50
C ILE A 70 6.97 2.43 -1.56
N LEU A 71 8.07 2.01 -2.18
CA LEU A 71 8.65 2.67 -3.34
C LEU A 71 8.26 1.91 -4.61
N LEU A 72 7.50 2.57 -5.49
CA LEU A 72 7.18 2.07 -6.83
C LEU A 72 8.06 2.76 -7.87
N VAL A 73 8.88 1.98 -8.56
CA VAL A 73 9.70 2.46 -9.67
C VAL A 73 9.04 2.02 -10.97
N GLY A 74 8.62 3.00 -11.75
CA GLY A 74 8.03 2.84 -13.07
C GLY A 74 9.00 2.29 -14.10
N GLU A 75 8.46 1.89 -15.25
CA GLU A 75 9.25 1.30 -16.34
C GLU A 75 10.26 2.28 -16.96
N GLU A 76 9.86 3.54 -17.14
CA GLU A 76 10.70 4.60 -17.71
C GLU A 76 11.59 5.28 -16.67
N ALA A 77 11.53 4.86 -15.40
CA ALA A 77 12.29 5.49 -14.34
C ALA A 77 13.77 5.11 -14.43
N VAL A 78 14.64 6.11 -14.26
CA VAL A 78 16.10 5.94 -14.19
C VAL A 78 16.59 6.53 -12.88
N ILE A 79 16.95 5.67 -11.94
CA ILE A 79 17.36 6.05 -10.60
C ILE A 79 18.85 5.80 -10.45
N THR A 80 19.64 6.85 -10.21
CA THR A 80 21.06 6.76 -9.84
C THR A 80 21.21 7.28 -8.41
N ALA A 81 20.95 6.42 -7.43
CA ALA A 81 20.80 6.87 -6.06
C ALA A 81 21.04 5.76 -5.03
N LYS A 82 21.29 6.17 -3.79
CA LYS A 82 21.17 5.29 -2.62
C LYS A 82 19.70 5.25 -2.20
N VAL A 83 19.12 4.06 -2.17
CA VAL A 83 17.68 3.86 -1.92
C VAL A 83 17.50 3.09 -0.63
N THR A 84 16.79 3.69 0.34
CA THR A 84 16.36 3.03 1.57
C THR A 84 14.84 3.04 1.61
N ALA A 85 14.22 1.86 1.60
CA ALA A 85 12.76 1.72 1.57
C ALA A 85 12.28 0.54 2.43
N GLY A 86 11.02 0.53 2.87
CA GLY A 86 10.39 -0.66 3.46
C GLY A 86 10.20 -1.74 2.41
N THR A 87 9.31 -1.48 1.45
CA THR A 87 9.07 -2.36 0.30
C THR A 87 9.42 -1.67 -1.01
N ILE A 88 10.16 -2.35 -1.88
CA ILE A 88 10.54 -1.84 -3.22
C ILE A 88 9.88 -2.69 -4.30
N VAL A 89 9.18 -2.04 -5.23
CA VAL A 89 8.68 -2.67 -6.46
C VAL A 89 9.32 -1.96 -7.64
N CYS A 90 10.20 -2.66 -8.35
CA CYS A 90 10.94 -2.07 -9.47
C CYS A 90 10.53 -2.67 -10.81
N LYS A 91 10.20 -1.79 -11.77
CA LYS A 91 10.00 -2.10 -13.20
C LYS A 91 11.00 -1.37 -14.11
N GLY A 92 11.80 -0.44 -13.58
CA GLY A 92 12.69 0.43 -14.34
C GLY A 92 14.17 0.12 -14.09
N LYS A 93 15.01 1.14 -14.29
CA LYS A 93 16.47 1.02 -14.13
C LYS A 93 16.92 1.68 -12.82
N ILE A 94 17.64 0.93 -12.00
CA ILE A 94 18.29 1.45 -10.79
C ILE A 94 19.79 1.17 -10.85
N THR A 95 20.59 2.20 -10.60
CA THR A 95 22.03 2.12 -10.42
C THR A 95 22.41 2.68 -9.06
N GLY A 96 23.00 1.88 -8.18
CA GLY A 96 23.40 2.29 -6.83
C GLY A 96 23.12 1.24 -5.75
N ASP A 97 23.23 1.65 -4.50
CA ASP A 97 22.98 0.80 -3.34
C ASP A 97 21.50 0.85 -2.93
N ILE A 98 20.89 -0.32 -2.79
CA ILE A 98 19.48 -0.49 -2.48
C ILE A 98 19.35 -1.27 -1.17
N HIS A 99 18.68 -0.68 -0.19
CA HIS A 99 18.37 -1.30 1.09
C HIS A 99 16.85 -1.36 1.26
N ALA A 100 16.30 -2.58 1.16
CA ALA A 100 14.88 -2.85 1.38
C ALA A 100 14.71 -3.51 2.75
N ARG A 101 13.95 -2.89 3.67
CA ARG A 101 13.79 -3.39 5.04
C ARG A 101 12.84 -4.58 5.16
N ASP A 102 11.86 -4.69 4.26
CA ASP A 102 10.84 -5.74 4.31
C ASP A 102 10.90 -6.68 3.10
N LYS A 103 10.85 -6.11 1.89
CA LYS A 103 10.76 -6.90 0.66
C LYS A 103 11.17 -6.11 -0.58
N MET A 104 11.87 -6.79 -1.48
CA MET A 104 12.16 -6.31 -2.83
C MET A 104 11.48 -7.19 -3.87
N LYS A 105 10.74 -6.56 -4.80
CA LYS A 105 10.09 -7.19 -5.95
C LYS A 105 10.63 -6.58 -7.23
N LEU A 106 11.30 -7.38 -8.04
CA LEU A 106 11.77 -7.01 -9.37
C LEU A 106 10.82 -7.59 -10.40
N ARG A 107 10.27 -6.72 -11.25
CA ARG A 107 9.31 -7.03 -12.30
C ARG A 107 9.97 -6.70 -13.65
N ALA A 108 9.70 -7.47 -14.70
CA ALA A 108 10.21 -7.13 -16.03
C ALA A 108 9.67 -5.76 -16.51
N PRO A 109 10.45 -4.95 -17.25
CA PRO A 109 11.83 -5.17 -17.72
C PRO A 109 12.90 -4.53 -16.79
N ALA A 110 12.82 -4.71 -15.47
CA ALA A 110 13.72 -4.05 -14.54
C ALA A 110 15.20 -4.38 -14.77
N ILE A 111 16.06 -3.37 -14.60
CA ILE A 111 17.51 -3.47 -14.68
C ILE A 111 18.13 -2.91 -13.40
N ILE A 112 18.82 -3.74 -12.63
CA ILE A 112 19.51 -3.33 -11.40
C ILE A 112 21.03 -3.43 -11.63
N ASN A 113 21.74 -2.34 -11.35
CA ASN A 113 23.21 -2.32 -11.32
C ASN A 113 23.70 -1.79 -9.97
N GLY A 114 24.22 -2.65 -9.10
CA GLY A 114 24.73 -2.24 -7.79
C GLY A 114 24.46 -3.23 -6.67
N GLY A 115 24.61 -2.78 -5.42
CA GLY A 115 24.40 -3.61 -4.23
C GLY A 115 22.94 -3.61 -3.78
N VAL A 116 22.41 -4.78 -3.45
CA VAL A 116 21.08 -4.92 -2.86
C VAL A 116 21.19 -5.63 -1.52
N THR A 117 20.61 -5.04 -0.48
CA THR A 117 20.39 -5.65 0.82
C THR A 117 18.89 -5.76 1.06
N THR A 118 18.39 -6.97 1.28
CA THR A 118 16.96 -7.22 1.55
C THR A 118 16.74 -8.53 2.29
N PRO A 119 15.76 -8.64 3.20
CA PRO A 119 15.45 -9.91 3.82
C PRO A 119 14.60 -10.83 2.94
N MET A 120 13.85 -10.27 2.00
CA MET A 120 13.03 -11.01 1.05
C MET A 120 13.21 -10.45 -0.36
N LEU A 121 13.52 -11.30 -1.32
CA LEU A 121 13.65 -10.95 -2.73
C LEU A 121 12.73 -11.80 -3.59
N SER A 122 12.05 -11.18 -4.55
CA SER A 122 11.25 -11.83 -5.58
C SER A 122 11.63 -11.23 -6.93
N ILE A 123 12.07 -12.08 -7.86
CA ILE A 123 12.50 -11.69 -9.20
C ILE A 123 11.61 -12.38 -10.22
N GLU A 124 11.04 -11.61 -11.15
CA GLU A 124 10.33 -12.16 -12.31
C GLU A 124 11.27 -12.48 -13.47
N GLU A 125 10.79 -13.32 -14.38
CA GLU A 125 11.45 -13.60 -15.66
C GLU A 125 11.64 -12.31 -16.47
N GLY A 126 12.81 -12.15 -17.09
CA GLY A 126 13.13 -10.98 -17.92
C GLY A 126 13.75 -9.80 -17.16
N VAL A 127 14.03 -9.93 -15.86
CA VAL A 127 14.81 -8.95 -15.09
C VAL A 127 16.30 -9.16 -15.30
N LEU A 128 17.05 -8.06 -15.45
CA LEU A 128 18.52 -8.09 -15.46
C LEU A 128 19.06 -7.55 -14.13
N PHE A 129 19.81 -8.38 -13.41
CA PHE A 129 20.45 -8.01 -12.15
C PHE A 129 21.96 -8.15 -12.26
N ASN A 130 22.69 -7.04 -12.13
CA ASN A 130 24.15 -7.00 -12.17
C ASN A 130 24.70 -6.36 -10.89
N GLY A 131 25.21 -7.18 -9.97
CA GLY A 131 25.86 -6.65 -8.77
C GLY A 131 25.85 -7.62 -7.60
N THR A 132 25.93 -7.09 -6.38
CA THR A 132 25.98 -7.88 -5.16
C THR A 132 24.60 -7.94 -4.52
N LEU A 133 24.25 -9.09 -3.96
CA LEU A 133 23.02 -9.29 -3.19
C LEU A 133 23.40 -9.82 -1.81
N GLU A 134 22.95 -9.14 -0.77
CA GLU A 134 23.06 -9.55 0.62
C GLU A 134 21.66 -9.78 1.20
N MET A 135 21.43 -10.97 1.75
CA MET A 135 20.15 -11.33 2.33
C MET A 135 20.17 -11.05 3.83
N GLU A 136 19.39 -10.06 4.28
CA GLU A 136 19.32 -9.69 5.69
C GLU A 136 18.43 -10.69 6.45
N GLN A 137 18.93 -11.29 7.51
CA GLN A 137 18.21 -12.35 8.21
C GLN A 137 17.16 -11.75 9.17
N VAL A 138 15.94 -11.51 8.67
CA VAL A 138 14.80 -11.22 9.54
C VAL A 138 14.25 -12.55 10.04
N ALA A 139 14.27 -12.75 11.36
CA ALA A 139 13.82 -13.99 12.00
C ALA A 139 12.43 -14.40 11.46
N PRO A 140 12.28 -15.63 10.91
CA PRO A 140 11.04 -16.03 10.29
C PRO A 140 9.91 -16.05 11.32
N HIS A 141 8.85 -15.29 11.06
CA HIS A 141 7.56 -15.53 11.70
C HIS A 141 7.04 -16.87 11.20
N SER A 142 7.34 -17.92 11.97
CA SER A 142 6.72 -19.24 11.85
C SER A 142 5.22 -19.08 12.11
N GLN A 143 4.43 -18.91 11.03
CA GLN A 143 3.01 -19.17 11.12
C GLN A 143 2.86 -20.67 11.38
N ARG A 144 2.62 -20.97 12.66
CA ARG A 144 2.21 -22.27 13.14
C ARG A 144 0.81 -22.55 12.58
N ASP A 145 0.75 -23.25 11.45
CA ASP A 145 -0.40 -24.12 11.16
C ASP A 145 -0.36 -25.31 12.13
N THR A 146 -0.68 -25.04 13.39
CA THR A 146 -1.06 -26.08 14.35
C THR A 146 -2.58 -26.03 14.47
N THR A 147 -3.29 -26.68 13.56
CA THR A 147 -4.64 -27.14 13.87
C THR A 147 -4.50 -28.49 14.57
N PRO A 148 -4.64 -28.60 15.91
CA PRO A 148 -4.78 -29.90 16.53
C PRO A 148 -6.11 -30.52 16.07
N LEU A 149 -6.02 -31.69 15.44
CA LEU A 149 -7.16 -32.53 15.10
C LEU A 149 -7.91 -32.85 16.41
N HIS A 150 -9.13 -32.33 16.56
CA HIS A 150 -10.00 -32.65 17.71
C HIS A 150 -10.26 -34.16 17.74
N SER A 151 -9.89 -34.82 18.84
CA SER A 151 -10.41 -36.14 19.19
C SER A 151 -11.93 -36.04 19.42
N ILE A 152 -12.74 -36.55 18.49
CA ILE A 152 -14.17 -36.74 18.73
C ILE A 152 -14.36 -37.88 19.73
N GLY A 153 -14.82 -37.54 20.93
CA GLY A 153 -15.28 -38.51 21.90
C GLY A 153 -16.58 -39.18 21.45
N GLY A 154 -16.57 -40.52 21.50
CA GLY A 154 -17.71 -41.37 21.83
C GLY A 154 -18.71 -41.73 20.71
N PRO A 155 -18.96 -43.04 20.54
CA PRO A 155 -20.32 -43.54 20.54
C PRO A 155 -20.64 -44.18 21.90
N SER A 156 -21.69 -43.68 22.54
CA SER A 156 -22.37 -44.30 23.66
C SER A 156 -22.96 -45.65 23.23
N GLU A 157 -22.40 -46.76 23.71
CA GLU A 157 -22.94 -48.09 23.45
C GLU A 157 -23.79 -48.56 24.65
N PRO A 158 -25.07 -48.93 24.46
CA PRO A 158 -25.99 -49.27 25.54
C PRO A 158 -25.76 -50.69 26.12
N ALA A 159 -26.06 -50.84 27.41
CA ALA A 159 -25.88 -52.06 28.20
C ALA A 159 -26.56 -53.30 27.60
N ILE A 160 -25.76 -54.32 27.26
CA ILE A 160 -26.24 -55.65 26.89
C ILE A 160 -26.70 -56.37 28.17
N ARG A 161 -28.01 -56.61 28.28
CA ARG A 161 -28.63 -57.40 29.36
C ARG A 161 -28.36 -58.89 29.08
N ARG A 162 -27.61 -59.54 29.99
CA ARG A 162 -27.44 -61.01 30.03
C ARG A 162 -28.79 -61.73 30.00
N VAL A 163 -28.91 -62.77 29.19
CA VAL A 163 -29.88 -63.85 29.39
C VAL A 163 -29.12 -65.17 29.43
N SER A 164 -29.22 -65.84 30.57
CA SER A 164 -28.70 -67.17 30.87
C SER A 164 -29.51 -68.24 30.14
N ALA A 165 -28.84 -69.29 29.67
CA ALA A 165 -29.39 -70.63 29.47
C ALA A 165 -28.29 -71.64 29.76
#